data_AF-A0A016TL38-F1
#
_entry.id   AF-A0A016TL38-F1
#
_cell.length_a   1.000
_cell.length_b   1.000
_cell.length_c   1.000
_cell.angle_alpha   90.00
_cell.angle_beta   90.00
_cell.angle_gamma   90.00
#
_symmetry.space_group_name_H-M   'P 1'
#
loop_
_entity.id
_entity.type
_entity.pdbx_description
1 polymer ?
#
loop_
_entity_poly.entity_id
_entity_poly.type
_entity_poly.pdbx_seq_one_letter_code
_entity_poly.pdbx_strand_id
1 'polypeptide(L)'
;MAAQAQEVASASSSQKGHSSEIDKQTWLCTDEVKQTVREKKRLYHVCLRSKTAENWSKYREGRRTAKKAVATTKAAHYEVINKELDTRDCERLVYRFAKSRRWQAEDVEKFHGINDEHGQLLMDYGKVWERWHDYSKKLSTEKFNHLPIAQLPPTQGPVPPITVEETEAALKQLKSGEATGPDVVAVELWKSKSWSPAAWLTESFKRVIVEKSVPLDWQRNDDSDMERQRQPRRLIEIPSDSPPVPQYEGF
;
A
#
# COMPACT_ATOMS: atom_id res chain seq x y z
N MET A 1 57.86 28.46 9.56
CA MET A 1 57.89 27.29 10.45
C MET A 1 56.44 26.87 10.67
N ALA A 2 55.97 25.90 9.88
CA ALA A 2 55.69 24.49 10.27
C ALA A 2 54.31 24.38 10.94
N ALA A 3 53.24 23.89 10.28
CA ALA A 3 52.92 22.52 9.83
C ALA A 3 52.24 21.63 10.90
N GLN A 4 50.98 21.26 10.58
CA GLN A 4 50.30 19.96 10.75
C GLN A 4 49.60 19.48 12.06
N ALA A 5 48.53 18.71 11.77
CA ALA A 5 47.66 17.79 12.57
C ALA A 5 46.50 18.45 13.35
N GLN A 6 45.20 18.30 13.06
CA GLN A 6 44.31 17.21 12.57
C GLN A 6 43.87 16.19 13.66
N GLU A 7 42.53 16.04 13.75
CA GLU A 7 41.72 14.97 14.41
C GLU A 7 41.56 15.06 15.94
N VAL A 8 40.39 14.91 16.59
CA VAL A 8 39.17 14.10 16.34
C VAL A 8 37.99 14.68 17.15
N ALA A 9 36.75 14.54 16.67
CA ALA A 9 35.53 14.15 17.43
C ALA A 9 34.25 14.80 16.87
N SER A 10 33.66 14.05 15.94
CA SER A 10 32.29 14.10 15.43
C SER A 10 31.21 14.07 16.53
N ALA A 11 30.05 14.70 16.26
CA ALA A 11 28.77 14.02 16.00
C ALA A 11 27.54 14.83 16.48
N SER A 12 26.77 15.37 15.54
CA SER A 12 25.30 15.36 15.58
C SER A 12 24.73 16.01 14.30
N SER A 13 24.86 15.35 13.15
CA SER A 13 24.02 15.68 11.99
C SER A 13 22.83 14.74 12.00
N SER A 14 21.64 15.31 12.15
CA SER A 14 20.34 14.64 12.07
C SER A 14 20.30 13.62 10.94
N GLN A 15 20.05 12.36 11.29
CA GLN A 15 19.64 11.33 10.34
C GLN A 15 18.28 11.73 9.76
N LYS A 16 18.31 12.43 8.63
CA LYS A 16 17.22 12.39 7.66
C LYS A 16 17.18 10.95 7.15
N GLY A 17 16.15 10.20 7.55
CA GLY A 17 15.91 8.86 7.08
C GLY A 17 15.99 8.85 5.56
N HIS A 18 16.91 8.06 5.02
CA HIS A 18 16.99 7.78 3.60
C HIS A 18 15.74 7.00 3.21
N SER A 19 14.64 7.71 2.93
CA SER A 19 13.70 7.25 1.94
C SER A 19 14.52 7.14 0.67
N SER A 20 14.85 5.91 0.28
CA SER A 20 15.48 5.63 -1.00
C SER A 20 14.49 6.01 -2.08
N GLU A 21 14.44 7.31 -2.37
CA GLU A 21 13.91 7.90 -3.58
C GLU A 21 14.50 7.06 -4.71
N ILE A 22 13.65 6.24 -5.31
CA ILE A 22 14.05 5.29 -6.34
C ILE A 22 14.82 6.09 -7.38
N ASP A 23 16.10 5.76 -7.44
CA ASP A 23 17.15 6.34 -8.25
C ASP A 23 16.63 6.51 -9.67
N LYS A 24 16.15 7.73 -9.96
CA LYS A 24 15.49 8.10 -11.22
C LYS A 24 16.51 7.87 -12.34
N GLN A 25 16.43 6.72 -13.00
CA GLN A 25 17.17 6.42 -14.21
C GLN A 25 18.71 6.55 -14.11
N THR A 26 19.30 6.30 -12.94
CA THR A 26 20.73 6.56 -12.70
C THR A 26 21.66 5.63 -13.47
N TRP A 27 21.16 4.47 -13.89
CA TRP A 27 21.88 3.57 -14.80
C TRP A 27 22.06 4.13 -16.23
N LEU A 28 21.23 5.09 -16.69
CA LEU A 28 21.45 5.79 -17.97
C LEU A 28 22.54 6.87 -17.88
N CYS A 29 23.04 7.14 -16.67
CA CYS A 29 23.90 8.28 -16.37
C CYS A 29 25.40 7.91 -16.45
N THR A 30 25.78 6.96 -17.31
CA THR A 30 27.20 6.65 -17.56
C THR A 30 27.89 7.82 -18.28
N ASP A 31 29.20 7.99 -18.05
CA ASP A 31 29.94 9.10 -18.65
C ASP A 31 29.95 9.03 -20.19
N GLU A 32 29.98 7.82 -20.74
CA GLU A 32 29.87 7.58 -22.19
C GLU A 32 28.51 8.03 -22.75
N VAL A 33 27.40 7.67 -22.10
CA VAL A 33 26.05 8.09 -22.54
C VAL A 33 25.90 9.60 -22.41
N LYS A 34 26.40 10.19 -21.31
CA LYS A 34 26.41 11.65 -21.13
C LYS A 34 27.19 12.35 -22.23
N GLN A 35 28.39 11.88 -22.53
CA GLN A 35 29.28 12.47 -23.53
C GLN A 35 28.66 12.40 -24.93
N THR A 36 28.16 11.23 -25.33
CA THR A 36 27.53 11.05 -26.65
C THR A 36 26.23 11.86 -26.79
N VAL A 37 25.43 12.00 -25.72
CA VAL A 37 24.22 12.85 -25.72
C VAL A 37 24.58 14.34 -25.78
N ARG A 38 25.63 14.79 -25.07
CA ARG A 38 26.14 16.17 -25.15
C ARG A 38 26.63 16.49 -26.56
N GLU A 39 27.40 15.60 -27.16
CA GLU A 39 27.91 15.78 -28.52
C GLU A 39 26.79 15.82 -29.56
N LYS A 40 25.79 14.94 -29.43
CA LYS A 40 24.56 15.02 -30.24
C LYS A 40 23.88 16.39 -30.12
N LYS A 41 23.73 16.93 -28.90
CA LYS A 41 23.13 18.26 -28.67
C LYS A 41 23.98 19.36 -29.30
N ARG A 42 25.30 19.31 -29.17
CA ARG A 42 26.24 20.26 -29.79
C ARG A 42 26.07 20.30 -31.30
N LEU A 43 26.06 19.13 -31.95
CA LEU A 43 25.88 19.01 -33.40
C LEU A 43 24.51 19.49 -33.86
N TYR A 44 23.46 19.26 -33.08
CA TYR A 44 22.13 19.79 -33.36
C TYR A 44 22.12 21.33 -33.40
N HIS A 45 22.77 21.99 -32.43
CA HIS A 45 22.86 23.45 -32.42
C HIS A 45 23.68 24.02 -33.59
N VAL A 46 24.77 23.36 -33.97
CA VAL A 46 25.55 23.74 -35.17
C VAL A 46 24.67 23.62 -36.42
N CYS A 47 23.94 22.51 -36.54
CA CYS A 47 23.06 22.24 -37.66
C CYS A 47 21.92 23.27 -37.80
N LEU A 48 21.36 23.74 -36.68
CA LEU A 48 20.34 24.78 -36.67
C LEU A 48 20.86 26.12 -37.21
N ARG A 49 22.13 26.44 -36.99
CA ARG A 49 22.74 27.73 -37.40
C ARG A 49 23.15 27.74 -38.87
N SER A 50 23.83 26.70 -39.33
CA SER A 50 24.49 26.69 -40.66
C SER A 50 23.64 26.06 -41.78
N LYS A 51 22.59 25.29 -41.43
CA LYS A 51 21.64 24.61 -42.34
C LYS A 51 22.27 23.83 -43.52
N THR A 52 23.55 23.47 -43.41
CA THR A 52 24.33 22.83 -44.47
C THR A 52 24.13 21.31 -44.46
N ALA A 53 24.13 20.67 -45.63
CA ALA A 53 23.94 19.22 -45.76
C ALA A 53 24.97 18.40 -44.95
N GLU A 54 26.22 18.87 -44.89
CA GLU A 54 27.28 18.24 -44.11
C GLU A 54 27.00 18.26 -42.60
N ASN A 55 26.47 19.38 -42.09
CA ASN A 55 26.13 19.52 -40.67
C ASN A 55 24.93 18.65 -40.27
N TRP A 56 23.97 18.47 -41.18
CA TRP A 56 22.89 17.50 -41.02
C TRP A 56 23.40 16.06 -40.97
N SER A 57 24.37 15.70 -41.81
CA SER A 57 24.99 14.37 -41.81
C SER A 57 25.69 14.09 -40.48
N LYS A 58 26.52 15.03 -40.00
CA LYS A 58 27.22 14.94 -38.70
C LYS A 58 26.24 14.79 -37.53
N TYR A 59 25.16 15.58 -37.49
CA TYR A 59 24.12 15.42 -36.47
C TYR A 59 23.45 14.05 -36.52
N ARG A 60 23.15 13.53 -37.71
CA ARG A 60 22.51 12.21 -37.87
C ARG A 60 23.40 11.09 -37.34
N GLU A 61 24.70 11.18 -37.61
CA GLU A 61 25.70 10.27 -37.07
C GLU A 61 25.79 10.38 -35.55
N GLY A 62 25.93 11.58 -34.99
CA GLY A 62 25.94 11.79 -33.54
C GLY A 62 24.66 11.27 -32.84
N ARG A 63 23.50 11.40 -33.49
CA ARG A 63 22.23 10.84 -33.00
C ARG A 63 22.23 9.32 -33.02
N ARG A 64 22.79 8.67 -34.05
CA ARG A 64 22.94 7.21 -34.11
C ARG A 64 23.89 6.73 -33.01
N THR A 65 25.03 7.39 -32.83
CA THR A 65 26.01 7.06 -31.78
C THR A 65 25.40 7.15 -30.39
N ALA A 66 24.70 8.25 -30.07
CA ALA A 66 24.00 8.38 -28.79
C ALA A 66 22.91 7.31 -28.60
N LYS A 67 22.15 6.99 -29.65
CA LYS A 67 21.13 5.93 -29.59
C LYS A 67 21.77 4.56 -29.35
N LYS A 68 22.91 4.27 -29.99
CA LYS A 68 23.67 3.03 -29.81
C LYS A 68 24.21 2.92 -28.38
N ALA A 69 24.85 3.97 -27.86
CA ALA A 69 25.36 3.99 -26.50
C ALA A 69 24.24 3.72 -25.47
N VAL A 70 23.09 4.42 -25.59
CA VAL A 70 21.92 4.19 -24.74
C VAL A 70 21.41 2.75 -24.85
N ALA A 71 21.34 2.20 -26.06
CA ALA A 71 20.88 0.82 -26.27
C ALA A 71 21.85 -0.20 -25.65
N THR A 72 23.16 -0.01 -25.82
CA THR A 72 24.20 -0.87 -25.25
C THR A 72 24.19 -0.83 -23.73
N THR A 73 24.14 0.37 -23.12
CA THR A 73 24.05 0.50 -21.66
C THR A 73 22.77 -0.11 -21.11
N LYS A 74 21.64 0.07 -21.80
CA LYS A 74 20.36 -0.56 -21.42
C LYS A 74 20.44 -2.08 -21.50
N ALA A 75 21.02 -2.62 -22.57
CA ALA A 75 21.18 -4.06 -22.73
C ALA A 75 22.07 -4.64 -21.62
N ALA A 76 23.21 -4.02 -21.33
CA ALA A 76 24.11 -4.46 -20.26
C ALA A 76 23.43 -4.43 -18.88
N HIS A 77 22.66 -3.37 -18.57
CA HIS A 77 21.91 -3.29 -17.32
C HIS A 77 20.88 -4.43 -17.18
N TYR A 78 20.12 -4.72 -18.23
CA TYR A 78 19.15 -5.82 -18.20
C TYR A 78 19.82 -7.21 -18.22
N GLU A 79 20.99 -7.36 -18.83
CA GLU A 79 21.74 -8.62 -18.77
C GLU A 79 22.12 -8.97 -17.33
N VAL A 80 22.59 -7.99 -16.55
CA VAL A 80 22.89 -8.16 -15.12
C VAL A 80 21.64 -8.56 -14.34
N ILE A 81 20.52 -7.85 -14.56
CA ILE A 81 19.24 -8.18 -13.91
C ILE A 81 18.79 -9.60 -14.27
N ASN A 82 18.92 -10.00 -15.53
CA ASN A 82 18.52 -11.35 -15.97
C ASN A 82 19.35 -12.43 -15.27
N LYS A 83 20.67 -12.25 -15.14
CA LYS A 83 21.53 -13.17 -14.39
C LYS A 83 21.15 -13.26 -12.92
N GLU A 84 20.75 -12.16 -12.29
CA GLU A 84 20.26 -12.17 -10.91
C GLU A 84 18.91 -12.90 -10.78
N LEU A 85 18.06 -12.85 -11.81
CA LEU A 85 16.78 -13.58 -11.84
C LEU A 85 16.96 -15.10 -12.01
N ASP A 86 18.12 -15.57 -12.48
CA ASP A 86 18.44 -17.00 -12.54
C ASP A 86 18.86 -17.57 -11.16
N THR A 87 18.97 -16.72 -10.14
CA THR A 87 19.33 -17.13 -8.77
C THR A 87 18.10 -17.46 -7.92
N ARG A 88 18.30 -18.17 -6.80
CA ARG A 88 17.22 -18.49 -5.84
C ARG A 88 16.59 -17.26 -5.18
N ASP A 89 17.24 -16.09 -5.27
CA ASP A 89 16.73 -14.81 -4.75
C ASP A 89 15.81 -14.06 -5.75
N CYS A 90 15.48 -14.69 -6.89
CA CYS A 90 14.65 -14.10 -7.95
C CYS A 90 13.28 -13.62 -7.46
N GLU A 91 12.64 -14.35 -6.55
CA GLU A 91 11.31 -14.00 -6.01
C GLU A 91 11.30 -12.62 -5.34
N ARG A 92 12.36 -12.32 -4.56
CA ARG A 92 12.51 -11.02 -3.88
C ARG A 92 12.74 -9.89 -4.87
N LEU A 93 13.50 -10.15 -5.93
CA LEU A 93 13.78 -9.18 -7.00
C LEU A 93 12.51 -8.88 -7.81
N VAL A 94 11.77 -9.90 -8.22
CA VAL A 94 10.49 -9.77 -8.95
C VAL A 94 9.48 -8.97 -8.13
N TYR A 95 9.33 -9.30 -6.84
CA TYR A 95 8.45 -8.55 -5.94
C TYR A 95 8.86 -7.06 -5.85
N ARG A 96 10.17 -6.78 -5.73
CA ARG A 96 10.70 -5.41 -5.70
C ARG A 96 10.42 -4.67 -7.01
N PHE A 97 10.58 -5.32 -8.16
CA PHE A 97 10.26 -4.74 -9.47
C PHE A 97 8.77 -4.46 -9.64
N ALA A 98 7.91 -5.40 -9.26
CA ALA A 98 6.46 -5.22 -9.29
C ALA A 98 6.02 -4.05 -8.40
N LYS A 99 6.58 -3.94 -7.19
CA LYS A 99 6.31 -2.85 -6.25
C LYS A 99 6.78 -1.50 -6.78
N SER A 100 7.97 -1.44 -7.37
CA SER A 100 8.50 -0.22 -8.02
C SER A 100 7.62 0.22 -9.18
N ARG A 101 7.20 -0.71 -10.07
CA ARG A 101 6.27 -0.39 -11.17
C ARG A 101 4.92 0.11 -10.66
N ARG A 102 4.37 -0.51 -9.61
CA ARG A 102 3.15 -0.04 -8.97
C ARG A 102 3.31 1.40 -8.47
N TRP A 103 4.41 1.71 -7.78
CA TRP A 103 4.69 3.08 -7.34
C TRP A 103 4.86 4.07 -8.49
N GLN A 104 5.43 3.66 -9.62
CA GLN A 104 5.56 4.49 -10.83
C GLN A 104 4.22 4.67 -11.58
N ALA A 105 3.29 3.74 -11.43
CA ALA A 105 1.96 3.79 -12.05
C ALA A 105 0.91 4.47 -11.16
N GLU A 106 1.20 4.63 -9.87
CA GLU A 106 0.47 5.54 -8.98
C GLU A 106 0.82 6.97 -9.40
N ASP A 107 0.16 7.48 -10.46
CA ASP A 107 0.35 8.81 -11.09
C ASP A 107 -0.10 9.99 -10.21
N VAL A 108 -0.10 9.79 -8.89
CA VAL A 108 -0.67 10.70 -7.91
C VAL A 108 0.23 10.66 -6.70
N GLU A 109 0.87 11.78 -6.41
CA GLU A 109 1.31 12.10 -5.06
C GLU A 109 0.10 11.90 -4.15
N LYS A 110 0.05 10.76 -3.45
CA LYS A 110 -1.06 10.41 -2.56
C LYS A 110 -1.27 11.62 -1.67
N PHE A 111 -2.37 12.33 -1.91
CA PHE A 111 -2.64 13.56 -1.22
C PHE A 111 -3.10 13.18 0.19
N HIS A 112 -2.26 13.43 1.18
CA HIS A 112 -2.55 13.13 2.59
C HIS A 112 -3.11 14.35 3.32
N GLY A 113 -3.59 15.37 2.59
CA GLY A 113 -4.00 16.62 3.18
C GLY A 113 -5.42 16.57 3.77
N ILE A 114 -5.58 17.11 4.98
CA ILE A 114 -6.89 17.23 5.66
C ILE A 114 -7.12 18.69 6.03
N ASN A 115 -8.35 19.18 5.83
CA ASN A 115 -8.69 20.53 6.24
C ASN A 115 -8.87 20.63 7.76
N ASP A 116 -8.31 21.67 8.35
CA ASP A 116 -8.56 22.04 9.74
C ASP A 116 -9.99 22.60 9.94
N GLU A 117 -10.32 23.00 11.16
CA GLU A 117 -11.63 23.57 11.51
C GLU A 117 -11.95 24.88 10.79
N HIS A 118 -10.93 25.57 10.29
CA HIS A 118 -11.04 26.84 9.59
C HIS A 118 -10.98 26.65 8.06
N GLY A 119 -10.96 25.41 7.58
CA GLY A 119 -10.90 25.08 6.16
C GLY A 119 -9.50 25.21 5.54
N GLN A 120 -8.44 25.35 6.35
CA GLN A 120 -7.07 25.37 5.86
C GLN A 120 -6.51 23.96 5.70
N LEU A 121 -5.82 23.73 4.59
CA LEU A 121 -5.26 22.43 4.28
C LEU A 121 -4.00 22.13 5.12
N LEU A 122 -4.08 21.09 5.95
CA LEU A 122 -2.94 20.53 6.68
C LEU A 122 -2.25 19.47 5.83
N MET A 123 -0.95 19.62 5.62
CA MET A 123 -0.10 18.66 4.89
C MET A 123 0.94 17.97 5.79
N ASP A 124 1.14 18.49 7.01
CA ASP A 124 2.05 17.90 7.98
C ASP A 124 1.44 16.63 8.59
N TYR A 125 2.18 15.52 8.54
CA TYR A 125 1.67 14.21 8.93
C TYR A 125 1.20 14.16 10.40
N GLY A 126 1.93 14.81 11.31
CA GLY A 126 1.55 14.86 12.72
C GLY A 126 0.24 15.62 12.92
N LYS A 127 0.12 16.79 12.29
CA LYS A 127 -1.10 17.62 12.35
C LYS A 127 -2.31 16.96 11.68
N VAL A 128 -2.10 16.27 10.57
CA VAL A 128 -3.14 15.49 9.88
C VAL A 128 -3.66 14.40 10.80
N TRP A 129 -2.78 13.70 11.52
CA TRP A 129 -3.15 12.66 12.45
C TRP A 129 -3.91 13.18 13.68
N GLU A 130 -3.41 14.25 14.31
CA GLU A 130 -4.10 14.93 15.42
C GLU A 130 -5.50 15.39 15.00
N ARG A 131 -5.61 16.00 13.82
CA ARG A 131 -6.90 16.44 13.29
C ARG A 131 -7.87 15.28 13.07
N TRP A 132 -7.37 14.15 12.57
CA TRP A 132 -8.16 12.93 12.39
C TRP A 132 -8.69 12.40 13.73
N HIS A 133 -7.81 12.34 14.73
CA HIS A 133 -8.14 11.89 16.08
C HIS A 133 -9.22 12.78 16.73
N ASP A 134 -9.08 14.10 16.63
CA ASP A 134 -10.06 15.05 17.17
C ASP A 134 -11.41 14.94 16.45
N TYR A 135 -11.40 14.81 15.12
CA TYR A 135 -12.61 14.63 14.33
C TYR A 135 -13.35 13.33 14.71
N SER A 136 -12.61 12.21 14.86
CA SER A 136 -13.16 10.93 15.29
C SER A 136 -13.77 11.03 16.70
N LYS A 137 -13.06 11.63 17.65
CA LYS A 137 -13.54 11.83 19.02
C LYS A 137 -14.81 12.67 19.06
N LYS A 138 -14.88 13.73 18.24
CA LYS A 138 -16.09 14.57 18.12
C LYS A 138 -17.27 13.74 17.61
N LEU A 139 -17.09 12.98 16.52
CA LEU A 139 -18.13 12.09 15.98
C LEU A 139 -18.62 11.06 17.00
N SER A 140 -17.73 10.51 17.83
CA SER A 140 -18.10 9.52 18.85
C SER A 140 -18.78 10.12 20.08
N THR A 141 -18.61 11.43 20.34
CA THR A 141 -19.14 12.09 21.54
C THR A 141 -20.43 12.88 21.25
N GLU A 142 -20.59 13.33 20.00
CA GLU A 142 -21.75 14.11 19.57
C GLU A 142 -22.98 13.20 19.53
N LYS A 143 -23.78 13.23 20.62
CA LYS A 143 -25.11 12.63 20.64
C LYS A 143 -25.94 13.31 19.56
N PHE A 144 -26.18 12.60 18.46
CA PHE A 144 -27.14 13.04 17.47
C PHE A 144 -28.46 13.33 18.17
N ASN A 145 -28.94 14.57 18.02
CA ASN A 145 -30.29 14.98 18.42
C ASN A 145 -31.27 14.21 17.53
N HIS A 146 -31.58 12.97 17.92
CA HIS A 146 -32.68 12.25 17.34
C HIS A 146 -33.95 13.02 17.72
N LEU A 147 -34.88 13.15 16.78
CA LEU A 147 -36.23 13.57 17.11
C LEU A 147 -36.72 12.73 18.30
N PRO A 148 -37.48 13.31 19.25
CA PRO A 148 -38.05 12.54 20.35
C PRO A 148 -38.75 11.33 19.75
N ILE A 149 -38.21 10.14 19.99
CA ILE A 149 -38.85 8.91 19.58
C ILE A 149 -40.18 8.92 20.34
N ALA A 150 -41.30 9.00 19.62
CA ALA A 150 -42.61 8.92 20.23
C ALA A 150 -42.61 7.64 21.07
N GLN A 151 -42.68 7.79 22.39
CA GLN A 151 -42.79 6.65 23.29
C GLN A 151 -44.16 6.05 23.04
N LEU A 152 -44.22 5.12 22.08
CA LEU A 152 -45.38 4.27 21.95
C LEU A 152 -45.50 3.49 23.26
N PRO A 153 -46.72 3.31 23.79
CA PRO A 153 -46.91 2.44 24.92
C PRO A 153 -46.26 1.09 24.60
N PRO A 154 -45.52 0.47 25.54
CA PRO A 154 -44.89 -0.81 25.31
C PRO A 154 -45.92 -1.75 24.71
N THR A 155 -45.65 -2.30 23.52
CA THR A 155 -46.54 -3.26 22.88
C THR A 155 -46.66 -4.44 23.85
N GLN A 156 -47.76 -4.49 24.61
CA GLN A 156 -47.95 -5.53 25.61
C GLN A 156 -48.30 -6.82 24.88
N GLY A 157 -47.33 -7.74 24.85
CA GLY A 157 -47.48 -9.05 24.27
C GLY A 157 -46.15 -9.80 24.27
N PRO A 158 -46.18 -11.14 24.11
CA PRO A 158 -44.97 -11.91 23.84
C PRO A 158 -44.31 -11.38 22.56
N VAL A 159 -42.99 -11.11 22.60
CA VAL A 159 -42.24 -10.82 21.38
C VAL A 159 -42.36 -12.04 20.46
N PRO A 160 -42.87 -11.90 19.23
CA PRO A 160 -42.98 -13.03 18.32
C PRO A 160 -41.57 -13.63 18.09
N PRO A 161 -41.44 -14.96 18.09
CA PRO A 161 -40.14 -15.59 17.87
C PRO A 161 -39.68 -15.29 16.45
N ILE A 162 -38.39 -14.94 16.29
CA ILE A 162 -37.76 -14.80 14.97
C ILE A 162 -37.90 -16.14 14.25
N THR A 163 -38.52 -16.12 13.06
CA THR A 163 -38.67 -17.30 12.23
C THR A 163 -37.58 -17.39 11.16
N VAL A 164 -37.39 -18.60 10.63
CA VAL A 164 -36.39 -18.82 9.58
C VAL A 164 -36.80 -18.10 8.29
N GLU A 165 -38.10 -18.03 8.01
CA GLU A 165 -38.66 -17.37 6.83
C GLU A 165 -38.42 -15.85 6.86
N GLU A 166 -38.56 -15.23 8.04
CA GLU A 166 -38.25 -13.81 8.25
C GLU A 166 -36.77 -13.54 7.99
N THR A 167 -35.89 -14.39 8.53
CA THR A 167 -34.44 -14.28 8.35
C THR A 167 -34.03 -14.51 6.88
N GLU A 168 -34.67 -15.47 6.19
CA GLU A 168 -34.47 -15.67 4.75
C GLU A 168 -34.90 -14.46 3.91
N ALA A 169 -36.04 -13.84 4.26
CA ALA A 169 -36.51 -12.64 3.58
C ALA A 169 -35.54 -11.48 3.77
N ALA A 170 -35.01 -11.29 4.98
CA ALA A 170 -34.01 -10.27 5.28
C ALA A 170 -32.69 -10.48 4.52
N LEU A 171 -32.19 -11.72 4.46
CA LEU A 171 -30.97 -12.07 3.70
C LEU A 171 -31.11 -11.77 2.19
N LYS A 172 -32.29 -11.97 1.62
CA LYS A 172 -32.57 -11.65 0.20
C LYS A 172 -32.51 -10.15 -0.08
N GLN A 173 -32.79 -9.30 0.90
CA GLN A 173 -32.77 -7.84 0.78
C GLN A 173 -31.35 -7.23 0.86
N LEU A 174 -30.36 -7.99 1.32
CA LEU A 174 -28.97 -7.51 1.37
C LEU A 174 -28.48 -7.16 -0.04
N LYS A 175 -27.65 -6.13 -0.18
CA LYS A 175 -27.07 -5.75 -1.48
C LYS A 175 -25.88 -6.63 -1.80
N SER A 176 -25.82 -7.11 -3.05
CA SER A 176 -24.67 -7.89 -3.53
C SER A 176 -23.52 -6.97 -3.93
N GLY A 177 -22.28 -7.45 -3.76
CA GLY A 177 -21.07 -6.69 -4.12
C GLY A 177 -20.61 -5.64 -3.10
N GLU A 178 -21.09 -5.69 -1.85
CA GLU A 178 -20.54 -4.87 -0.76
C GLU A 178 -19.18 -5.39 -0.28
N ALA A 179 -18.35 -4.48 0.23
CA ALA A 179 -17.04 -4.81 0.76
C ALA A 179 -17.17 -5.72 1.99
N THR A 180 -16.31 -6.73 2.05
CA THR A 180 -16.32 -7.71 3.13
C THR A 180 -15.89 -7.09 4.46
N GLY A 181 -16.58 -7.45 5.55
CA GLY A 181 -16.20 -7.04 6.90
C GLY A 181 -14.89 -7.70 7.39
N PRO A 182 -14.47 -7.42 8.63
CA PRO A 182 -13.27 -8.00 9.26
C PRO A 182 -13.30 -9.54 9.31
N ASP A 183 -14.50 -10.12 9.31
CA ASP A 183 -14.76 -11.56 9.26
C ASP A 183 -14.44 -12.20 7.90
N VAL A 184 -14.18 -11.39 6.86
CA VAL A 184 -13.90 -11.82 5.48
C VAL A 184 -15.03 -12.71 4.91
N VAL A 185 -16.27 -12.54 5.41
CA VAL A 185 -17.45 -13.26 4.89
C VAL A 185 -18.25 -12.39 3.92
N ALA A 186 -18.24 -12.75 2.63
CA ALA A 186 -18.99 -12.03 1.62
C ALA A 186 -20.51 -12.21 1.78
N VAL A 187 -21.31 -11.18 1.45
CA VAL A 187 -22.78 -11.21 1.44
C VAL A 187 -23.32 -12.38 0.60
N GLU A 188 -22.62 -12.77 -0.46
CA GLU A 188 -23.04 -13.89 -1.31
C GLU A 188 -22.99 -15.24 -0.59
N LEU A 189 -22.08 -15.39 0.39
CA LEU A 189 -22.03 -16.60 1.22
C LEU A 189 -23.27 -16.67 2.13
N TRP A 190 -23.72 -15.54 2.66
CA TRP A 190 -24.95 -15.44 3.47
C TRP A 190 -26.22 -15.65 2.65
N LYS A 191 -26.21 -15.32 1.36
CA LYS A 191 -27.32 -15.60 0.44
C LYS A 191 -27.30 -17.02 -0.15
N SER A 192 -26.18 -17.72 -0.01
CA SER A 192 -26.03 -19.07 -0.56
C SER A 192 -26.88 -20.09 0.22
N LYS A 193 -27.36 -21.13 -0.48
CA LYS A 193 -28.08 -22.25 0.15
C LYS A 193 -27.15 -23.35 0.68
N SER A 194 -25.83 -23.16 0.65
CA SER A 194 -24.87 -24.25 0.86
C SER A 194 -24.77 -24.73 2.32
N TRP A 195 -25.16 -23.91 3.30
CA TRP A 195 -25.01 -24.24 4.72
C TRP A 195 -26.17 -23.77 5.61
N SER A 196 -27.32 -23.43 5.02
CA SER A 196 -28.52 -22.94 5.73
C SER A 196 -28.28 -21.70 6.62
N PRO A 197 -27.72 -20.60 6.07
CA PRO A 197 -27.38 -19.40 6.85
C PRO A 197 -28.57 -18.78 7.61
N ALA A 198 -29.78 -18.84 7.04
CA ALA A 198 -30.98 -18.32 7.69
C ALA A 198 -31.33 -19.07 8.99
N ALA A 199 -31.20 -20.40 8.99
CA ALA A 199 -31.46 -21.21 10.19
C ALA A 199 -30.41 -20.93 11.27
N TRP A 200 -29.14 -20.83 10.86
CA TRP A 200 -28.04 -20.52 11.78
C TRP A 200 -28.18 -19.12 12.42
N LEU A 201 -28.52 -18.10 11.62
CA LEU A 201 -28.77 -16.74 12.11
C LEU A 201 -29.99 -16.67 13.03
N THR A 202 -31.06 -17.39 12.68
CA THR A 202 -32.28 -17.46 13.51
C THR A 202 -31.97 -17.98 14.90
N GLU A 203 -31.22 -19.08 15.02
CA GLU A 203 -30.83 -19.64 16.31
C GLU A 203 -29.87 -18.73 17.08
N SER A 204 -28.97 -18.05 16.37
CA SER A 204 -28.05 -17.09 16.98
C SER A 204 -28.79 -15.88 17.55
N PHE A 205 -29.74 -15.29 16.81
CA PHE A 205 -30.53 -14.16 17.30
C PHE A 205 -31.47 -14.54 18.44
N LYS A 206 -32.10 -15.73 18.38
CA LYS A 206 -32.88 -16.25 19.51
C LYS A 206 -32.03 -16.35 20.78
N ARG A 207 -30.80 -16.84 20.66
CA ARG A 207 -29.86 -16.93 21.79
C ARG A 207 -29.56 -15.57 22.40
N VAL A 208 -29.24 -14.57 21.57
CA VAL A 208 -28.98 -13.19 22.03
C VAL A 208 -30.19 -12.58 22.73
N ILE A 209 -31.41 -12.81 22.22
CA ILE A 209 -32.65 -12.30 22.84
C ILE A 209 -32.91 -12.96 24.21
N VAL A 210 -32.68 -14.27 24.32
CA VAL A 210 -32.86 -15.03 25.57
C VAL A 210 -31.80 -14.64 26.61
N GLU A 211 -30.54 -14.58 26.21
CA GLU A 211 -29.41 -14.27 27.10
C GLU A 211 -29.33 -12.77 27.43
N LYS A 212 -29.99 -11.91 26.65
CA LYS A 212 -29.91 -10.44 26.73
C LYS A 212 -28.47 -9.91 26.73
N SER A 213 -27.56 -10.67 26.13
CA SER A 213 -26.14 -10.36 26.04
C SER A 213 -25.64 -10.52 24.62
N VAL A 214 -24.82 -9.56 24.18
CA VAL A 214 -24.16 -9.60 22.88
C VAL A 214 -22.88 -10.43 23.00
N PRO A 215 -22.60 -11.37 22.07
CA PRO A 215 -21.37 -12.16 22.08
C PRO A 215 -20.13 -11.28 22.19
N LEU A 216 -19.15 -11.71 22.98
CA LEU A 216 -17.93 -10.94 23.23
C LEU A 216 -17.15 -10.64 21.93
N ASP A 217 -17.18 -11.58 20.99
CA ASP A 217 -16.55 -11.44 19.67
C ASP A 217 -17.16 -10.30 18.83
N TRP A 218 -18.42 -9.92 19.07
CA TRP A 218 -19.06 -8.79 18.40
C TRP A 218 -18.74 -7.43 19.04
N GLN A 219 -18.14 -7.45 20.23
CA GLN A 219 -17.69 -6.24 20.94
C GLN A 219 -16.20 -5.92 20.70
N ARG A 220 -15.49 -6.79 19.97
CA ARG A 220 -14.14 -6.50 19.52
C ARG A 220 -14.20 -5.51 18.35
N ASN A 221 -13.97 -4.23 18.65
CA ASN A 221 -13.60 -3.28 17.62
C ASN A 221 -12.16 -3.58 17.20
N ASP A 222 -11.98 -4.09 15.98
CA ASP A 222 -10.67 -4.30 15.37
C ASP A 222 -10.01 -2.96 14.95
N ASP A 223 -9.91 -2.01 15.88
CA ASP A 223 -8.98 -0.87 15.73
C ASP A 223 -7.53 -1.38 15.60
N SER A 224 -7.28 -2.61 16.06
CA SER A 224 -6.04 -3.35 15.90
C SER A 224 -5.70 -3.76 14.46
N ASP A 225 -6.66 -3.88 13.53
CA ASP A 225 -6.36 -4.31 12.16
C ASP A 225 -5.76 -3.20 11.30
N MET A 226 -6.10 -1.94 11.58
CA MET A 226 -5.43 -0.77 10.97
C MET A 226 -3.99 -0.63 11.47
N GLU A 227 -3.72 -1.00 12.73
CA GLU A 227 -2.39 -1.00 13.34
C GLU A 227 -1.54 -2.18 12.82
N ARG A 228 -2.15 -3.36 12.64
CA ARG A 228 -1.48 -4.59 12.16
C ARG A 228 -1.07 -4.51 10.68
N GLN A 229 -1.78 -3.74 9.86
CA GLN A 229 -1.39 -3.47 8.46
C GLN A 229 -0.29 -2.41 8.30
N ARG A 230 0.05 -1.66 9.35
CA ARG A 230 1.09 -0.60 9.33
C ARG A 230 2.42 -1.00 9.95
N GLN A 231 2.48 -2.08 10.73
CA GLN A 231 3.75 -2.61 11.21
C GLN A 231 4.42 -3.45 10.10
N PRO A 232 5.71 -3.24 9.77
CA PRO A 232 6.43 -4.25 8.99
C PRO A 232 6.37 -5.55 9.79
N ARG A 233 5.98 -6.67 9.14
CA ARG A 233 6.04 -8.00 9.77
C ARG A 233 7.40 -8.14 10.44
N ARG A 234 7.45 -8.10 11.77
CA ARG A 234 8.65 -8.55 12.49
C ARG A 234 8.87 -9.98 12.02
N LEU A 235 10.10 -10.28 11.60
CA LEU A 235 10.52 -11.66 11.41
C LEU A 235 10.11 -12.38 12.69
N ILE A 236 9.30 -13.43 12.55
CA ILE A 236 9.19 -14.44 13.58
C ILE A 236 10.61 -15.01 13.65
N GLU A 237 11.36 -14.65 14.69
CA GLU A 237 12.59 -15.35 15.03
C GLU A 237 12.16 -16.79 15.35
N ILE A 238 12.45 -17.70 14.43
CA ILE A 238 12.32 -19.12 14.67
C ILE A 238 13.36 -19.44 15.75
N PRO A 239 12.96 -19.95 16.93
CA PRO A 239 13.92 -20.37 17.95
C PRO A 239 14.92 -21.36 17.37
N SER A 240 16.21 -21.13 17.61
CA SER A 240 17.34 -21.90 17.06
C SER A 240 17.40 -23.38 17.50
N ASP A 241 16.41 -23.87 18.25
CA ASP A 241 16.36 -25.23 18.81
C ASP A 241 15.33 -26.13 18.09
N SER A 242 15.21 -26.02 16.76
CA SER A 242 14.56 -27.08 15.99
C SER A 242 15.53 -28.25 15.79
N PRO A 243 15.15 -29.48 16.16
CA PRO A 243 16.00 -30.66 16.01
C PRO A 243 16.28 -30.96 14.53
N PRO A 244 17.43 -31.59 14.20
CA PRO A 244 17.82 -31.84 12.83
C PRO A 244 16.80 -32.71 12.10
N VAL A 245 16.40 -32.27 10.91
CA VAL A 245 15.50 -32.99 10.00
C VAL A 245 16.19 -34.29 9.56
N PRO A 246 15.54 -35.47 9.69
CA PRO A 246 16.11 -36.74 9.26
C PRO A 246 16.39 -36.75 7.76
N GLN A 247 17.62 -37.12 7.38
CA GLN A 247 17.96 -37.42 6.00
C GLN A 247 17.27 -38.74 5.63
N TYR A 248 16.24 -38.68 4.80
CA TYR A 248 15.73 -39.86 4.13
C TYR A 248 16.61 -40.16 2.92
N GLU A 249 17.48 -41.15 3.07
CA GLU A 249 18.08 -41.86 1.95
C GLU A 249 16.99 -42.57 1.14
N GLY A 250 17.19 -42.63 -0.18
CA GLY A 250 16.14 -42.77 -1.18
C GLY A 250 15.42 -44.12 -1.28
N PHE A 251 14.40 -44.09 -2.13
CA PHE A 251 14.03 -45.12 -3.10
C PHE A 251 13.42 -44.41 -4.32
#